data_AF-A0A0A0F1F8-F1
#
_entry.id   AF-A0A0A0F1F8-F1
#
_cell.length_a   1.000
_cell.length_b   1.000
_cell.length_c   1.000
_cell.angle_alpha   90.00
_cell.angle_beta   90.00
_cell.angle_gamma   90.00
#
_symmetry.space_group_name_H-M   'P 1'
#
loop_
_entity.id
_entity.type
_entity.pdbx_description
1 polymer ?
#
loop_
_entity_poly.entity_id
_entity_poly.type
_entity_poly.pdbx_seq_one_letter_code
_entity_poly.pdbx_strand_id
1 'polypeptide(L)'
;MQSRDQEAMNVAIEWAAQSRTSLNGRLRVGDELRERPRPRLEELPLAVRLREAGEAWYSPALVGVFLRLGPELLAQRAGVSVRDLDAWPPGLQLHAYLKAVVEVLVKAIDVHDGDERLAAAWYLDCAMAELDGHTADEMVRAGRQAAVVEYLDAHLSG
;
A
#
# COMPACT_ATOMS: atom_id res chain seq x y z
N MET A 1 10.84 -20.59 -10.52
CA MET A 1 10.75 -20.35 -9.07
C MET A 1 9.84 -19.15 -8.89
N GLN A 2 8.54 -19.37 -8.67
CA GLN A 2 7.60 -18.27 -8.45
C GLN A 2 7.82 -17.73 -7.03
N SER A 3 7.95 -16.41 -6.88
CA SER A 3 8.15 -15.78 -5.57
C SER A 3 6.94 -16.04 -4.67
N ARG A 4 7.16 -16.24 -3.37
CA ARG A 4 6.10 -16.41 -2.36
C ARG A 4 5.09 -15.27 -2.39
N ASP A 5 5.51 -14.08 -2.81
CA ASP A 5 4.66 -12.90 -2.94
C ASP A 5 3.67 -13.01 -4.11
N GLN A 6 4.07 -13.67 -5.20
CA GLN A 6 3.20 -13.90 -6.35
C GLN A 6 2.13 -14.94 -6.04
N GLU A 7 2.47 -15.95 -5.25
CA GLU A 7 1.52 -16.97 -4.80
C GLU A 7 0.50 -16.39 -3.83
N ALA A 8 0.94 -15.55 -2.87
CA ALA A 8 0.05 -14.83 -1.97
C ALA A 8 -0.90 -13.86 -2.72
N MET A 9 -0.38 -13.16 -3.74
CA MET A 9 -1.18 -12.27 -4.59
C MET A 9 -2.25 -13.03 -5.38
N ASN A 10 -1.90 -14.18 -5.96
CA ASN A 10 -2.83 -15.00 -6.73
C ASN A 10 -3.96 -15.55 -5.85
N VAL A 11 -3.63 -15.98 -4.63
CA VAL A 11 -4.63 -16.45 -3.65
C VAL A 11 -5.59 -15.31 -3.26
N ALA A 12 -5.09 -14.11 -3.02
CA ALA A 12 -5.94 -12.96 -2.68
C ALA A 12 -6.91 -12.60 -3.82
N ILE A 13 -6.46 -12.69 -5.07
CA ILE A 13 -7.29 -12.42 -6.26
C ILE A 13 -8.37 -13.49 -6.44
N GLU A 14 -8.04 -14.77 -6.26
CA GLU A 14 -9.02 -15.88 -6.32
C GLU A 14 -10.11 -15.74 -5.24
N TRP A 15 -9.74 -15.33 -4.03
CA TRP A 15 -10.69 -15.10 -2.94
C TRP A 15 -11.68 -13.95 -3.25
N ALA A 16 -11.20 -12.87 -3.86
CA ALA A 16 -12.04 -11.76 -4.29
C ALA A 16 -13.03 -12.15 -5.40
N ALA A 17 -12.62 -13.05 -6.31
CA ALA A 17 -13.45 -13.54 -7.39
C ALA A 17 -14.55 -14.50 -6.90
N GLN A 18 -14.23 -15.43 -5.99
CA GLN A 18 -15.19 -16.42 -5.46
C GLN A 18 -16.28 -15.79 -4.57
N SER A 19 -15.99 -14.64 -3.95
CA SER A 19 -16.94 -13.87 -3.15
C SER A 19 -18.11 -13.30 -3.98
N ARG A 20 -17.97 -13.19 -5.31
CA ARG A 20 -19.06 -12.77 -6.21
C ARG A 20 -19.98 -13.92 -6.66
N THR A 21 -19.52 -15.17 -6.59
CA THR A 21 -20.27 -16.32 -7.10
C THR A 21 -21.25 -16.91 -6.06
N SER A 22 -21.09 -16.56 -4.78
CA SER A 22 -21.91 -17.11 -3.67
C SER A 22 -23.19 -16.32 -3.36
N LEU A 23 -23.76 -15.62 -4.37
CA LEU A 23 -25.06 -14.96 -4.26
C LEU A 23 -26.18 -15.68 -5.03
N ASN A 24 -25.89 -16.80 -5.69
CA ASN A 24 -26.92 -17.62 -6.33
C ASN A 24 -26.74 -19.11 -6.02
N GLY A 25 -27.46 -19.58 -5.00
CA GLY A 25 -28.11 -20.89 -5.02
C GLY A 25 -27.26 -22.13 -4.70
N ARG A 26 -27.48 -22.65 -3.48
CA ARG A 26 -27.45 -24.07 -3.07
C ARG A 26 -26.35 -24.95 -3.69
N LEU A 27 -25.27 -25.12 -2.94
CA LEU A 27 -24.54 -26.39 -2.90
C LEU A 27 -24.26 -26.76 -1.44
N ARG A 28 -24.77 -27.92 -1.04
CA ARG A 28 -24.30 -28.62 0.16
C ARG A 28 -22.87 -29.05 -0.13
N VAL A 29 -21.90 -28.37 0.48
CA VAL A 29 -20.51 -28.82 0.54
C VAL A 29 -20.15 -28.97 2.01
N GLY A 30 -19.53 -30.11 2.31
CA GLY A 30 -19.39 -30.66 3.64
C GLY A 30 -18.54 -29.84 4.61
N ASP A 31 -18.68 -30.30 5.84
CA ASP A 31 -18.23 -29.85 7.15
C ASP A 31 -16.68 -29.79 7.34
N GLU A 32 -15.91 -29.46 6.29
CA GLU A 32 -14.42 -29.47 6.33
C GLU A 32 -13.75 -28.10 6.17
N LEU A 33 -14.52 -27.01 6.00
CA LEU A 33 -13.98 -25.64 6.09
C LEU A 33 -13.96 -25.15 7.54
N ARG A 34 -13.42 -25.96 8.46
CA ARG A 34 -13.11 -25.47 9.82
C ARG A 34 -11.99 -24.44 9.73
N GLU A 35 -12.41 -23.19 9.72
CA GLU A 35 -11.80 -22.07 10.43
C GLU A 35 -10.27 -22.01 10.31
N ARG A 36 -9.75 -21.74 9.11
CA ARG A 36 -8.49 -20.99 9.08
C ARG A 36 -8.78 -19.67 9.77
N PRO A 37 -8.10 -19.33 10.88
CA PRO A 37 -8.29 -18.03 11.50
C PRO A 37 -8.03 -16.99 10.41
N ARG A 38 -8.98 -16.06 10.22
CA ARG A 38 -8.75 -14.94 9.31
C ARG A 38 -7.42 -14.30 9.76
N PRO A 39 -6.46 -14.09 8.85
CA PRO A 39 -5.23 -13.42 9.21
C PRO A 39 -5.63 -12.10 9.86
N ARG A 40 -4.98 -11.77 10.97
CA ARG A 40 -5.24 -10.47 11.60
C ARG A 40 -4.82 -9.39 10.61
N LEU A 41 -5.44 -8.21 10.67
CA LEU A 41 -5.17 -7.16 9.67
C LEU A 41 -3.68 -6.85 9.59
N GLU A 42 -2.96 -6.90 10.71
CA GLU A 42 -1.51 -6.76 10.81
C GLU A 42 -0.67 -7.83 10.09
N GLU A 43 -1.24 -9.01 9.81
CA GLU A 43 -0.56 -10.12 9.12
C GLU A 43 -0.70 -10.04 7.59
N LEU A 44 -1.55 -9.14 7.10
CA LEU A 44 -1.72 -8.90 5.66
C LEU A 44 -0.60 -7.99 5.14
N PRO A 45 -0.17 -8.16 3.87
CA PRO A 45 0.76 -7.23 3.24
C PRO A 45 0.25 -5.79 3.31
N LEU A 46 1.14 -4.81 3.52
CA LEU A 46 0.77 -3.40 3.65
C LEU A 46 -0.09 -2.93 2.47
N ALA A 47 0.28 -3.29 1.24
CA ALA A 47 -0.49 -2.94 0.05
C ALA A 47 -1.93 -3.46 0.04
N VAL A 48 -2.22 -4.56 0.75
CA VAL A 48 -3.60 -5.05 0.91
C VAL A 48 -4.31 -4.25 1.99
N ARG A 49 -3.63 -3.96 3.11
CA ARG A 49 -4.17 -3.22 4.25
C ARG A 49 -4.54 -1.77 3.93
N LEU A 50 -3.86 -1.13 2.98
CA LEU A 50 -4.08 0.27 2.61
C LEU A 50 -5.08 0.46 1.46
N ARG A 51 -5.66 -0.61 0.91
CA ARG A 51 -6.72 -0.52 -0.10
C ARG A 51 -8.08 -0.29 0.55
N GLU A 52 -8.97 0.35 -0.20
CA GLU A 52 -10.39 0.28 0.14
C GLU A 52 -10.92 -1.14 -0.03
N ALA A 53 -11.88 -1.52 0.82
CA ALA A 53 -12.36 -2.89 0.90
C ALA A 53 -13.02 -3.33 -0.43
N GLY A 54 -12.43 -4.33 -1.07
CA GLY A 54 -12.93 -4.86 -2.35
C GLY A 54 -12.54 -4.03 -3.58
N GLU A 55 -11.70 -3.02 -3.41
CA GLU A 55 -11.32 -2.07 -4.45
C GLU A 55 -9.85 -2.22 -4.87
N ALA A 56 -9.55 -1.80 -6.10
CA ALA A 56 -8.19 -1.85 -6.66
C ALA A 56 -7.33 -0.62 -6.31
N TRP A 57 -7.91 0.38 -5.65
CA TRP A 57 -7.26 1.65 -5.33
C TRP A 57 -7.03 1.82 -3.82
N TYR A 58 -6.02 2.62 -3.49
CA TYR A 58 -5.60 2.88 -2.12
C TYR A 58 -6.47 3.92 -1.44
N SER A 59 -6.83 3.67 -0.19
CA SER A 59 -7.62 4.60 0.63
C SER A 59 -6.77 5.78 1.09
N PRO A 60 -7.16 7.03 0.77
CA PRO A 60 -6.47 8.21 1.30
C PRO A 60 -6.47 8.23 2.83
N ALA A 61 -7.57 7.81 3.47
CA ALA A 61 -7.69 7.77 4.91
C ALA A 61 -6.71 6.77 5.54
N LEU A 62 -6.62 5.55 5.00
CA LEU A 62 -5.70 4.53 5.55
C LEU A 62 -4.24 4.91 5.34
N VAL A 63 -3.89 5.45 4.17
CA VAL A 63 -2.53 5.95 3.89
C VAL A 63 -2.18 7.13 4.81
N GLY A 64 -3.11 8.07 5.01
CA GLY A 64 -2.92 9.20 5.93
C GLY A 64 -2.70 8.74 7.38
N VAL A 65 -3.49 7.78 7.87
CA VAL A 65 -3.30 7.19 9.20
C VAL A 65 -1.95 6.50 9.33
N PHE A 66 -1.54 5.73 8.33
CA PHE A 66 -0.25 5.03 8.33
C PHE A 66 0.93 6.01 8.44
N LEU A 67 0.91 7.09 7.65
CA LEU A 67 1.93 8.13 7.65
C LEU A 67 1.74 9.19 8.77
N ARG A 68 0.68 9.08 9.57
CA ARG A 68 0.29 10.10 10.57
C ARG A 68 0.11 11.51 9.97
N LEU A 69 -0.40 11.58 8.74
CA LEU A 69 -0.72 12.83 8.06
C LEU A 69 -2.21 13.14 8.20
N GLY A 70 -2.52 14.38 8.57
CA GLY A 70 -3.89 14.89 8.50
C GLY A 70 -4.38 15.06 7.06
N PRO A 71 -5.71 15.14 6.83
CA PRO A 71 -6.29 15.27 5.50
C PRO A 71 -5.75 16.46 4.70
N GLU A 72 -5.54 17.60 5.34
CA GLU A 72 -5.04 18.82 4.71
C GLU A 72 -3.63 18.63 4.15
N LEU A 73 -2.76 18.00 4.94
CA LEU A 73 -1.38 17.76 4.56
C LEU A 73 -1.27 16.66 3.50
N LEU A 74 -2.11 15.62 3.59
CA LEU A 74 -2.18 14.58 2.57
C LEU A 74 -2.63 15.16 1.22
N ALA A 75 -3.71 15.97 1.22
CA ALA A 75 -4.19 16.63 0.01
C ALA A 75 -3.14 17.57 -0.58
N GLN A 76 -2.47 18.36 0.26
CA GLN A 76 -1.37 19.24 -0.15
C GLN A 76 -0.23 18.46 -0.82
N ARG A 77 0.19 17.34 -0.23
CA ARG A 77 1.27 16.51 -0.79
C ARG A 77 0.87 15.83 -2.09
N ALA A 78 -0.37 15.35 -2.19
CA ALA A 78 -0.94 14.80 -3.42
C ALA A 78 -1.18 15.86 -4.51
N GLY A 79 -1.14 17.16 -4.17
CA GLY A 79 -1.42 18.26 -5.08
C GLY A 79 -2.90 18.36 -5.49
N VAL A 80 -3.80 17.94 -4.60
CA VAL A 80 -5.26 17.96 -4.80
C VAL A 80 -5.95 18.77 -3.72
N SER A 81 -7.25 19.03 -3.84
CA SER A 81 -8.04 19.64 -2.77
C SER A 81 -8.44 18.59 -1.72
N VAL A 82 -8.71 19.02 -0.48
CA VAL A 82 -9.18 18.12 0.58
C VAL A 82 -10.47 17.40 0.17
N ARG A 83 -11.34 18.04 -0.60
CA ARG A 83 -12.57 17.44 -1.11
C ARG A 83 -12.33 16.27 -2.06
N ASP A 84 -11.19 16.27 -2.76
CA ASP A 84 -10.84 15.19 -3.68
C ASP A 84 -10.46 13.90 -2.93
N LEU A 85 -10.14 13.99 -1.63
CA LEU A 85 -9.85 12.81 -0.80
C LEU A 85 -11.10 11.94 -0.56
N ASP A 86 -12.29 12.54 -0.57
CA ASP A 86 -13.56 11.82 -0.41
C ASP A 86 -14.16 11.38 -1.76
N ALA A 87 -13.51 11.71 -2.88
CA ALA A 87 -14.02 11.39 -4.20
C ALA A 87 -13.94 9.88 -4.47
N TRP A 88 -15.06 9.33 -4.95
CA TRP A 88 -15.15 7.92 -5.31
C TRP A 88 -15.60 7.74 -6.77
N PRO A 89 -14.77 7.12 -7.65
CA PRO A 89 -13.38 6.72 -7.43
C PRO A 89 -12.43 7.94 -7.30
N PRO A 90 -11.21 7.75 -6.73
CA PRO A 90 -10.23 8.83 -6.63
C PRO A 90 -9.81 9.32 -8.03
N GLY A 91 -9.58 10.62 -8.15
CA GLY A 91 -9.03 11.22 -9.37
C GLY A 91 -7.65 10.66 -9.72
N LEU A 92 -7.27 10.72 -11.00
CA LEU A 92 -6.02 10.12 -11.52
C LEU A 92 -4.78 10.57 -10.73
N GLN A 93 -4.70 11.85 -10.37
CA GLN A 93 -3.58 12.41 -9.61
C GLN A 93 -3.49 11.82 -8.20
N LEU A 94 -4.60 11.80 -7.47
CA LEU A 94 -4.66 11.21 -6.12
C LEU A 94 -4.34 9.71 -6.18
N HIS A 95 -4.89 8.99 -7.15
CA HIS A 95 -4.61 7.57 -7.34
C HIS A 95 -3.12 7.31 -7.62
N ALA A 96 -2.51 8.09 -8.52
CA ALA A 96 -1.08 7.96 -8.84
C ALA A 96 -0.18 8.26 -7.65
N TYR A 97 -0.49 9.33 -6.90
CA TYR A 97 0.25 9.68 -5.68
C TYR A 97 0.17 8.55 -4.64
N LEU A 98 -1.04 8.09 -4.29
CA LEU A 98 -1.20 7.05 -3.27
C LEU A 98 -0.53 5.73 -3.69
N LYS A 99 -0.58 5.38 -4.98
CA LYS A 99 0.13 4.21 -5.50
C LYS A 99 1.64 4.34 -5.32
N ALA A 100 2.21 5.49 -5.68
CA ALA A 100 3.64 5.74 -5.53
C ALA A 100 4.10 5.74 -4.06
N VAL A 101 3.29 6.31 -3.15
CA VAL A 101 3.52 6.24 -1.70
C VAL A 101 3.59 4.79 -1.23
N VAL A 102 2.58 3.98 -1.54
CA VAL A 102 2.49 2.60 -1.06
C VAL A 102 3.61 1.73 -1.64
N GLU A 103 3.98 1.94 -2.91
CA GLU A 103 5.09 1.21 -3.55
C GLU A 103 6.42 1.44 -2.82
N VAL A 104 6.74 2.71 -2.51
CA VAL A 104 7.96 3.04 -1.76
C VAL A 104 7.89 2.49 -0.33
N LEU A 105 6.75 2.60 0.35
CA LEU A 105 6.60 2.13 1.72
C LEU A 105 6.73 0.61 1.85
N VAL A 106 6.15 -0.16 0.93
CA VAL A 106 6.33 -1.62 0.90
C VAL A 106 7.81 -1.96 0.81
N LYS A 107 8.53 -1.32 -0.12
CA LYS A 107 9.96 -1.55 -0.25
C LYS A 107 10.73 -1.14 0.99
N ALA A 108 10.45 0.05 1.54
CA ALA A 108 11.10 0.55 2.74
C ALA A 108 10.91 -0.38 3.95
N ILE A 109 9.72 -0.96 4.12
CA ILE A 109 9.43 -1.95 5.16
C ILE A 109 10.32 -3.18 5.01
N ASP A 110 10.46 -3.70 3.78
CA ASP A 110 11.29 -4.88 3.53
C ASP A 110 12.75 -4.63 3.91
N VAL A 111 13.30 -3.45 3.62
CA VAL A 111 14.68 -3.09 3.98
C VAL A 111 14.87 -2.65 5.43
N HIS A 112 13.78 -2.42 6.16
CA HIS A 112 13.79 -2.14 7.60
C HIS A 112 13.32 -3.34 8.42
N ASP A 113 13.55 -4.58 7.94
CA ASP A 113 13.22 -5.83 8.63
C ASP A 113 11.75 -5.93 9.08
N GLY A 114 10.84 -5.31 8.33
CA GLY A 114 9.41 -5.28 8.65
C GLY A 114 8.97 -4.14 9.61
N ASP A 115 9.86 -3.24 10.03
CA ASP A 115 9.49 -2.13 10.92
C ASP A 115 8.75 -1.01 10.17
N GLU A 116 7.42 -1.10 10.20
CA GLU A 116 6.51 -0.12 9.60
C GLU A 116 6.70 1.31 10.14
N ARG A 117 7.04 1.45 11.42
CA ARG A 117 7.20 2.78 12.04
C ARG A 117 8.49 3.42 11.57
N LEU A 118 9.56 2.63 11.51
CA LEU A 118 10.84 3.10 11.00
C LEU A 118 10.73 3.44 9.50
N ALA A 119 10.07 2.61 8.70
CA ALA A 119 9.85 2.87 7.28
C ALA A 119 9.02 4.15 7.05
N ALA A 120 7.96 4.38 7.83
CA ALA A 120 7.16 5.60 7.74
C ALA A 120 7.96 6.85 8.15
N ALA A 121 8.75 6.77 9.21
CA ALA A 121 9.63 7.87 9.63
C ALA A 121 10.71 8.17 8.58
N TRP A 122 11.36 7.14 8.06
CA TRP A 122 12.34 7.27 6.98
C TRP A 122 11.73 7.94 5.76
N TYR A 123 10.53 7.53 5.36
CA TYR A 123 9.84 8.07 4.20
C TYR A 123 9.61 9.59 4.28
N LEU A 124 9.28 10.07 5.48
CA LEU A 124 8.92 11.47 5.72
C LEU A 124 10.13 12.35 6.03
N ASP A 125 11.10 11.84 6.78
CA ASP A 125 12.07 12.67 7.49
C ASP A 125 13.52 12.41 7.07
N CYS A 126 13.80 11.27 6.42
CA CYS A 126 15.18 10.92 6.07
C CYS A 126 15.59 11.52 4.72
N ALA A 127 16.48 12.51 4.77
CA ALA A 127 17.15 13.04 3.60
C ALA A 127 18.14 12.01 3.02
N MET A 128 18.03 11.69 1.74
CA MET A 128 18.91 10.75 1.04
C MET A 128 20.00 11.53 0.30
N ALA A 129 21.25 11.37 0.70
CA ALA A 129 22.38 12.13 0.15
C ALA A 129 22.58 11.87 -1.36
N GLU A 130 22.34 10.65 -1.79
CA GLU A 130 22.42 10.18 -3.18
C GLU A 130 21.30 10.72 -4.06
N LEU A 131 20.24 11.26 -3.45
CA LEU A 131 19.11 11.92 -4.11
C LEU A 131 19.08 13.41 -3.76
N ASP A 132 20.25 14.05 -3.75
CA ASP A 132 20.44 15.50 -3.53
C ASP A 132 19.92 16.01 -2.18
N GLY A 133 19.83 15.13 -1.18
CA GLY A 133 19.30 15.46 0.15
C GLY A 133 17.77 15.49 0.22
N HIS A 134 17.07 15.03 -0.81
CA HIS A 134 15.62 14.93 -0.78
C HIS A 134 15.12 13.77 0.08
N THR A 135 13.95 13.94 0.68
CA THR A 135 13.22 12.85 1.34
C THR A 135 12.47 12.00 0.33
N ALA A 136 12.05 10.79 0.72
CA ALA A 136 11.26 9.93 -0.15
C ALA A 136 9.90 10.55 -0.49
N ASP A 137 9.25 11.24 0.45
CA ASP A 137 8.05 12.03 0.18
C ASP A 137 8.26 13.07 -0.92
N GLU A 138 9.32 13.87 -0.82
CA GLU A 138 9.62 14.90 -1.82
C GLU A 138 9.83 14.30 -3.21
N MET A 139 10.54 13.17 -3.27
CA MET A 139 10.77 12.45 -4.51
C MET A 139 9.47 11.87 -5.10
N VAL A 140 8.59 11.31 -4.28
CA VAL A 140 7.26 10.83 -4.71
C VAL A 140 6.40 11.99 -5.23
N ARG A 141 6.39 13.12 -4.53
CA ARG A 141 5.66 14.33 -4.94
C ARG A 141 6.17 14.90 -6.28
N ALA A 142 7.45 14.72 -6.56
CA ALA A 142 8.06 15.07 -7.84
C ALA A 142 7.84 14.01 -8.94
N GLY A 143 7.12 12.91 -8.66
CA GLY A 143 6.92 11.80 -9.61
C GLY A 143 8.18 10.97 -9.87
N ARG A 144 9.15 11.01 -8.94
CA ARG A 144 10.44 10.31 -9.02
C ARG A 144 10.52 9.10 -8.09
N GLN A 145 9.39 8.45 -7.79
CA GLN A 145 9.34 7.30 -6.89
C GLN A 145 10.24 6.13 -7.34
N ALA A 146 10.42 5.95 -8.66
CA ALA A 146 11.30 4.90 -9.19
C ALA A 146 12.75 5.06 -8.71
N ALA A 147 13.25 6.29 -8.65
CA ALA A 147 14.60 6.57 -8.15
C ALA A 147 14.75 6.24 -6.67
N VAL A 148 13.67 6.38 -5.88
CA VAL A 148 13.65 5.99 -4.46
C VAL A 148 13.69 4.47 -4.32
N VAL A 149 12.89 3.75 -5.13
CA VAL A 149 12.91 2.28 -5.13
C VAL A 149 14.29 1.74 -5.53
N GLU A 150 14.89 2.30 -6.60
CA GLU A 150 16.26 1.96 -7.01
C GLU A 150 17.30 2.25 -5.92
N TYR A 151 17.15 3.38 -5.20
CA TYR A 151 17.99 3.71 -4.06
C TYR A 151 17.91 2.66 -2.94
N LEU A 152 16.69 2.26 -2.55
CA LEU A 152 16.44 1.23 -1.54
C LEU A 152 17.03 -0.13 -1.95
N ASP A 153 16.88 -0.50 -3.24
CA ASP A 153 17.48 -1.73 -3.81
C ASP A 153 19.02 -1.71 -3.72
N ALA A 154 19.64 -0.57 -4.01
CA ALA A 154 21.10 -0.47 -4.09
C ALA A 154 21.79 -0.31 -2.73
N HIS A 155 21.19 0.36 -1.75
CA HIS A 155 21.90 0.81 -0.54
C HIS A 155 21.44 0.17 0.76
N LEU A 156 20.21 -0.33 0.82
CA LEU A 156 19.65 -0.85 2.07
C LEU A 156 19.43 -2.36 2.03
N SER A 157 19.54 -3.00 0.86
CA SER A 157 19.40 -4.47 0.70
C SER A 157 20.66 -5.27 1.09
N GLY A 158 21.58 -4.67 1.87
CA GLY A 158 22.91 -5.20 2.19
C GLY A 158 23.01 -5.87 3.55
#